data_AF-A0A3E0PKP9-F1
#
_entry.id   AF-A0A3E0PKP9-F1
#
_cell.length_a   1.000
_cell.length_b   1.000
_cell.length_c   1.000
_cell.angle_alpha   90.00
_cell.angle_beta   90.00
_cell.angle_gamma   90.00
#
_symmetry.space_group_name_H-M   'P 1'
#
loop_
_entity.id
_entity.type
_entity.pdbx_description
1 polymer ?
#
loop_
_entity_poly.entity_id
_entity_poly.type
_entity_poly.pdbx_seq_one_letter_code
_entity_poly.pdbx_strand_id
1 'polypeptide(L)'
;MELKDNSGMIVDAAIKVHRVLGPGLLESTYEVCLVKELVNRNLRVERQLTLPVIYEGERIDAGYRIDLLVQDEVIVELKSVEKLMPIHEAQLLSYLKLSNKNLGLLLNFNMRFMKNGIKRMAN
;
A
#
# COMPACT_ATOMS: atom_id res chain seq x y z
N MET A 1 19.99 17.05 7.01
CA MET A 1 19.39 15.78 7.47
C MET A 1 18.52 15.31 6.33
N GLU A 2 19.02 14.43 5.47
CA GLU A 2 18.27 13.96 4.30
C GLU A 2 16.99 13.26 4.77
N LEU A 3 15.83 13.81 4.39
CA LEU A 3 14.55 13.13 4.51
C LEU A 3 14.66 11.86 3.68
N LYS A 4 14.81 10.72 4.35
CA LYS A 4 14.73 9.41 3.70
C LYS A 4 13.37 9.32 3.01
N ASP A 5 13.36 9.08 1.71
CA ASP A 5 12.13 8.86 0.96
C ASP A 5 11.43 7.62 1.54
N ASN A 6 10.34 7.86 2.29
CA ASN A 6 9.53 6.81 2.90
C ASN A 6 9.06 5.79 1.85
N SER A 7 8.80 6.21 0.61
CA SER A 7 8.40 5.31 -0.47
C SER A 7 9.54 4.38 -0.90
N GLY A 8 10.79 4.86 -0.92
CA GLY A 8 11.97 4.03 -1.18
C GLY A 8 12.15 2.95 -0.09
N MET A 9 12.01 3.32 1.18
CA MET A 9 12.09 2.37 2.29
C MET A 9 10.99 1.30 2.22
N ILE A 10 9.78 1.66 1.79
CA ILE A 10 8.67 0.72 1.58
C ILE A 10 8.98 -0.24 0.43
N VAL A 11 9.49 0.27 -0.69
CA VAL A 11 9.90 -0.54 -1.84
C VAL A 11 10.97 -1.56 -1.44
N ASP A 12 12.00 -1.13 -0.72
CA ASP A 12 13.05 -2.03 -0.22
C ASP A 12 12.49 -3.10 0.72
N ALA A 13 11.51 -2.75 1.55
CA ALA A 13 10.80 -3.70 2.41
C ALA A 13 10.03 -4.74 1.58
N ALA A 14 9.26 -4.30 0.59
CA ALA A 14 8.49 -5.17 -0.29
C ALA A 14 9.40 -6.13 -1.09
N ILE A 15 10.51 -5.62 -1.63
CA ILE A 15 11.51 -6.44 -2.34
C ILE A 15 12.09 -7.51 -1.42
N LYS A 16 12.43 -7.14 -0.17
CA LYS A 16 12.96 -8.11 0.80
C LYS A 16 11.93 -9.20 1.12
N VAL A 17 10.68 -8.83 1.39
CA VAL A 17 9.59 -9.79 1.65
C VAL A 17 9.42 -10.74 0.48
N HIS A 18 9.30 -10.20 -0.74
CA HIS A 18 9.15 -11.00 -1.95
C HIS A 18 10.33 -11.93 -2.21
N ARG A 19 11.57 -11.48 -1.96
CA ARG A 19 12.77 -12.32 -2.10
C ARG A 19 12.79 -13.50 -1.14
N VAL A 20 12.24 -13.33 0.07
CA VAL A 20 12.21 -14.39 1.09
C VAL A 20 11.08 -15.39 0.83
N LEU A 21 9.90 -14.90 0.44
CA LEU A 21 8.70 -15.72 0.34
C LEU A 21 8.41 -16.25 -1.08
N GLY A 22 8.89 -15.56 -2.10
CA GLY A 22 8.47 -15.78 -3.48
C GLY A 22 7.01 -15.34 -3.73
N PRO A 23 6.51 -15.47 -4.97
CA PRO A 23 5.12 -15.22 -5.33
C PRO A 23 4.20 -16.42 -4.96
N GLY A 24 2.88 -16.22 -5.04
CA GLY A 24 1.87 -17.29 -4.90
C GLY A 24 1.18 -17.40 -3.54
N LEU A 25 1.58 -16.61 -2.54
CA LEU A 25 0.89 -16.53 -1.25
C LEU A 25 -0.32 -15.59 -1.28
N LEU A 26 -1.15 -15.68 -0.24
CA LEU A 26 -2.27 -14.76 -0.02
C LEU A 26 -1.77 -13.33 0.25
N GLU A 27 -2.53 -12.35 -0.20
CA GLU A 27 -2.28 -10.91 0.02
C GLU A 27 -2.07 -10.59 1.50
N SER A 28 -2.91 -11.15 2.37
CA SER A 28 -2.82 -10.99 3.83
C SER A 28 -1.51 -11.50 4.43
N THR A 29 -0.87 -12.50 3.81
CA THR A 29 0.43 -13.01 4.26
C THR A 29 1.53 -11.99 3.97
N TYR A 30 1.53 -11.40 2.76
CA TYR A 30 2.47 -10.34 2.43
C TYR A 30 2.27 -9.08 3.27
N GLU A 31 1.02 -8.71 3.57
CA GLU A 31 0.72 -7.55 4.43
C GLU A 31 1.36 -7.70 5.81
N VAL A 32 1.14 -8.84 6.48
CA VAL A 32 1.72 -9.11 7.81
C VAL A 32 3.24 -9.06 7.77
N CYS A 33 3.86 -9.66 6.75
CA CYS A 33 5.32 -9.65 6.60
C CYS A 33 5.88 -8.26 6.28
N LEU A 34 5.19 -7.49 5.43
CA LEU A 34 5.59 -6.13 5.08
C LEU A 34 5.50 -5.21 6.29
N VAL A 35 4.44 -5.28 7.09
CA VAL A 35 4.32 -4.54 8.35
C VAL A 35 5.50 -4.83 9.27
N LYS A 36 5.84 -6.11 9.49
CA LYS A 36 6.99 -6.49 10.31
C LYS A 36 8.28 -5.85 9.81
N GLU A 37 8.50 -5.86 8.50
CA GLU A 37 9.68 -5.28 7.86
C GLU A 37 9.74 -3.75 7.93
N LEU A 38 8.60 -3.07 7.86
CA LEU A 38 8.50 -1.61 8.01
C LEU A 38 8.71 -1.18 9.46
N VAL A 39 8.09 -1.87 10.41
CA VAL A 39 8.26 -1.62 11.85
C VAL A 39 9.72 -1.83 12.27
N ASN A 40 10.38 -2.88 11.78
CA ASN A 40 11.83 -3.11 12.02
C ASN A 40 12.72 -2.00 11.45
N ARG A 41 12.23 -1.22 10.48
CA ARG A 41 12.90 -0.02 9.95
C ARG A 41 12.54 1.25 10.72
N ASN A 42 11.85 1.14 11.85
CA ASN A 42 11.33 2.23 12.67
C ASN A 42 10.29 3.11 11.94
N LEU A 43 9.52 2.52 11.03
CA LEU A 43 8.40 3.22 10.39
C LEU A 43 7.10 2.99 11.16
N ARG A 44 6.34 4.06 11.40
CA ARG A 44 4.96 3.96 11.91
C ARG A 44 4.08 3.40 10.80
N VAL A 45 3.30 2.37 11.10
CA VAL A 45 2.37 1.73 10.15
C VAL A 45 1.02 1.54 10.81
N GLU A 46 -0.02 2.14 10.22
CA GLU A 46 -1.41 1.85 10.53
C GLU A 46 -1.94 0.85 9.51
N ARG A 47 -2.78 -0.09 9.94
CA ARG A 47 -3.26 -1.20 9.10
C ARG A 47 -4.77 -1.17 8.99
N GLN A 48 -5.28 -1.54 7.82
CA GLN A 48 -6.70 -1.77 7.58
C GLN A 48 -7.58 -0.58 8.03
N LEU A 49 -7.07 0.63 7.78
CA LEU A 49 -7.63 1.89 8.22
C LEU A 49 -8.94 2.16 7.47
N THR A 50 -10.03 2.31 8.22
CA THR A 50 -11.34 2.61 7.63
C THR A 50 -11.35 4.00 7.02
N LEU A 51 -11.78 4.09 5.77
CA LEU A 51 -11.84 5.33 5.00
C LEU A 51 -13.29 5.69 4.66
N PRO A 52 -13.93 6.57 5.43
CA PRO A 52 -15.30 6.99 5.13
C PRO A 52 -15.36 7.81 3.84
N VAL A 53 -16.52 7.79 3.20
CA VAL A 53 -16.85 8.70 2.09
C VAL A 53 -17.80 9.77 2.60
N ILE A 54 -17.66 11.00 2.10
CA ILE A 54 -18.67 12.04 2.29
C ILE A 54 -19.60 12.00 1.08
N TYR A 55 -20.86 11.64 1.30
CA TYR A 55 -21.90 11.61 0.28
C TYR A 55 -23.02 12.56 0.73
N GLU A 56 -23.31 13.60 -0.07
CA GLU A 56 -24.32 14.62 0.26
C GLU A 56 -24.15 15.28 1.65
N GLY A 57 -22.89 15.42 2.09
CA GLY A 57 -22.55 16.00 3.40
C GLY A 57 -22.63 15.01 4.57
N GLU A 58 -23.08 13.78 4.32
CA GLU A 58 -23.12 12.72 5.31
C GLU A 58 -21.86 11.84 5.24
N ARG A 59 -21.35 11.46 6.42
CA ARG A 59 -20.23 10.53 6.55
C ARG A 59 -20.74 9.09 6.43
N ILE A 60 -20.41 8.43 5.33
CA ILE A 60 -20.77 7.05 5.05
C ILE A 60 -19.58 6.13 5.28
N ASP A 61 -19.73 5.18 6.19
CA ASP A 61 -18.80 4.06 6.36
C ASP A 61 -19.17 2.93 5.40
N ALA A 62 -18.77 3.08 4.13
CA ALA A 62 -19.06 2.14 3.05
C ALA A 62 -18.07 0.97 2.96
N GLY A 63 -17.24 0.76 4.00
CA GLY A 63 -16.32 -0.37 4.07
C GLY A 63 -15.02 -0.23 3.28
N TYR A 64 -14.68 0.97 2.78
CA TYR A 64 -13.35 1.20 2.22
C TYR A 64 -12.29 1.09 3.32
N ARG A 65 -11.20 0.37 3.01
CA ARG A 65 -10.08 0.18 3.93
C ARG A 65 -8.78 0.39 3.16
N ILE A 66 -7.95 1.28 3.70
CA ILE A 66 -6.55 1.38 3.29
C ILE A 66 -5.80 0.21 3.92
N ASP A 67 -5.09 -0.57 3.11
CA ASP A 67 -4.33 -1.71 3.62
C ASP A 67 -3.30 -1.25 4.63
N LEU A 68 -2.41 -0.31 4.24
CA LEU A 68 -1.41 0.30 5.11
C LEU A 68 -1.31 1.82 4.89
N LEU A 69 -1.20 2.55 5.99
CA LEU A 69 -0.79 3.95 6.00
C LEU A 69 0.55 4.07 6.74
N VAL A 70 1.60 4.44 6.00
CA VAL A 70 2.97 4.51 6.52
C VAL A 70 3.34 5.95 6.79
N GLN A 71 3.83 6.22 8.01
CA GLN A 71 4.22 7.53 8.51
C GLN A 71 3.13 8.62 8.42
N ASP A 72 1.85 8.25 8.28
CA ASP A 72 0.76 9.18 7.95
C ASP A 72 0.99 9.95 6.62
N GLU A 73 1.78 9.39 5.71
CA GLU A 73 2.19 10.05 4.46
C GLU A 73 1.92 9.21 3.22
N VAL A 74 2.23 7.91 3.27
CA VAL A 74 2.19 7.02 2.10
C VAL A 74 1.14 5.94 2.29
N ILE A 75 0.16 5.90 1.38
CA ILE A 75 -0.80 4.80 1.27
C ILE A 75 -0.12 3.64 0.55
N VAL A 76 -0.24 2.43 1.08
CA VAL A 76 0.26 1.22 0.42
C VAL A 76 -0.86 0.21 0.31
N GLU A 77 -1.22 -0.13 -0.93
CA GLU A 77 -2.21 -1.14 -1.27
C GLU A 77 -1.49 -2.38 -1.78
N LEU A 78 -1.80 -3.54 -1.20
CA LEU A 78 -1.18 -4.80 -1.59
C LEU A 78 -2.09 -5.52 -2.58
N LYS A 79 -1.48 -6.27 -3.50
CA LYS A 79 -2.17 -7.20 -4.38
C LYS A 79 -1.38 -8.51 -4.49
N SER A 80 -2.10 -9.61 -4.68
CA SER A 80 -1.51 -10.89 -5.10
C SER A 80 -2.29 -11.46 -6.27
N VAL A 81 -2.17 -10.81 -7.44
CA VAL A 81 -2.96 -11.10 -8.65
C VAL A 81 -2.06 -11.22 -9.87
N GLU A 82 -2.48 -11.95 -10.89
CA GLU A 82 -1.67 -12.11 -12.12
C GLU A 82 -1.29 -10.75 -12.76
N LYS A 83 -2.22 -9.80 -12.79
CA LYS A 83 -2.01 -8.48 -13.37
C LYS A 83 -2.75 -7.40 -12.60
N LEU A 84 -2.11 -6.24 -12.45
CA LEU A 84 -2.78 -5.03 -11.98
C LEU A 84 -3.73 -4.51 -13.07
N MET A 85 -5.00 -4.38 -12.72
CA MET A 85 -6.05 -3.85 -13.59
C MET A 85 -6.26 -2.36 -13.29
N PRO A 86 -6.76 -1.56 -14.26
CA PRO A 86 -7.02 -0.13 -14.07
C PRO A 86 -7.88 0.20 -12.84
N ILE A 87 -8.77 -0.72 -12.43
CA ILE A 87 -9.59 -0.54 -11.23
C ILE A 87 -8.77 -0.47 -9.93
N HIS A 88 -7.65 -1.19 -9.83
CA HIS A 88 -6.77 -1.12 -8.66
C HIS A 88 -6.11 0.26 -8.54
N GLU A 89 -5.75 0.86 -9.68
CA GLU A 89 -5.18 2.21 -9.73
C GLU A 89 -6.24 3.27 -9.40
N ALA A 90 -7.45 3.11 -9.95
CA ALA A 90 -8.58 3.99 -9.65
C ALA A 90 -8.99 3.94 -8.16
N GLN A 91 -8.89 2.77 -7.54
CA GLN A 91 -9.09 2.59 -6.10
C GLN A 91 -8.04 3.38 -5.30
N LEU A 92 -6.75 3.21 -5.61
CA LEU A 92 -5.68 3.95 -4.92
C LEU A 92 -5.83 5.47 -5.10
N LEU A 93 -6.17 5.95 -6.30
CA LEU A 93 -6.46 7.38 -6.54
C LEU A 93 -7.64 7.88 -5.71
N SER A 94 -8.70 7.09 -5.58
CA SER A 94 -9.84 7.42 -4.70
C SER A 94 -9.37 7.55 -3.25
N TYR A 95 -8.52 6.63 -2.78
CA TYR A 95 -8.01 6.68 -1.41
C TYR A 95 -7.15 7.90 -1.15
N LEU A 96 -6.25 8.25 -2.08
CA LEU A 96 -5.45 9.48 -2.00
C LEU A 96 -6.32 10.73 -1.86
N LYS A 97 -7.36 10.86 -2.69
CA LYS A 97 -8.30 11.98 -2.64
C LYS A 97 -9.08 12.03 -1.33
N LEU A 98 -9.68 10.91 -0.91
CA LEU A 98 -10.55 10.84 0.27
C LEU A 98 -9.78 11.04 1.58
N SER A 99 -8.50 10.64 1.63
CA SER A 99 -7.64 10.78 2.81
C SER A 99 -6.75 12.03 2.79
N ASN A 100 -6.85 12.85 1.73
CA ASN A 100 -6.00 14.03 1.50
C ASN A 100 -4.49 13.69 1.56
N LYS A 101 -4.10 12.57 0.96
CA LYS A 101 -2.70 12.12 0.83
C LYS A 101 -2.24 12.25 -0.62
N ASN A 102 -0.95 12.51 -0.81
CA ASN A 102 -0.39 12.83 -2.13
C ASN A 102 0.42 11.69 -2.74
N LEU A 103 0.71 10.62 -1.99
CA LEU A 103 1.57 9.53 -2.46
C LEU A 103 1.00 8.16 -2.09
N GLY A 104 0.88 7.31 -3.11
CA GLY A 104 0.40 5.94 -3.00
C GLY A 104 1.33 4.94 -3.70
N LEU A 105 1.40 3.73 -3.15
CA LEU A 105 2.07 2.57 -3.74
C LEU A 105 1.09 1.42 -3.90
N LEU A 106 1.02 0.87 -5.10
CA LEU A 106 0.33 -0.39 -5.38
C LEU A 106 1.38 -1.48 -5.57
N LEU A 107 1.34 -2.51 -4.73
CA LEU A 107 2.35 -3.55 -4.62
C LEU A 107 1.77 -4.91 -4.99
N ASN A 108 1.98 -5.37 -6.22
CA ASN A 108 1.60 -6.71 -6.65
C ASN A 108 2.72 -7.73 -6.37
N PHE A 109 2.49 -8.60 -5.40
CA PHE A 109 3.44 -9.64 -4.99
C PHE A 109 3.40 -10.89 -5.87
N ASN A 110 2.37 -11.07 -6.72
CA ASN A 110 2.27 -12.22 -7.62
C ASN A 110 3.02 -12.01 -8.94
N MET A 111 4.22 -11.43 -8.86
CA MET A 111 5.11 -11.18 -9.99
C MET A 111 6.37 -12.02 -9.86
N ARG A 112 6.99 -12.40 -11.00
CA ARG A 112 8.29 -13.09 -10.99
C ARG A 112 9.38 -12.27 -10.27
N PHE A 113 9.34 -10.95 -10.43
CA PHE A 113 10.22 -10.02 -9.73
C PHE A 113 9.38 -8.90 -9.12
N MET A 114 9.57 -8.61 -7.83
CA MET A 114 8.78 -7.59 -7.12
C MET A 114 8.77 -6.24 -7.85
N LYS A 115 9.90 -5.80 -8.40
CA LYS A 115 10.02 -4.52 -9.11
C LYS A 115 9.01 -4.34 -10.26
N ASN A 116 8.55 -5.45 -10.87
CA ASN A 116 7.58 -5.42 -11.96
C ASN A 116 6.14 -5.24 -11.45
N GLY A 117 5.90 -5.47 -10.16
CA GLY A 117 4.61 -5.32 -9.50
C GLY A 117 4.45 -4.02 -8.74
N ILE A 118 5.42 -3.10 -8.80
CA ILE A 118 5.38 -1.83 -8.08
C ILE A 118 4.84 -0.75 -9.00
N LYS A 119 3.78 -0.06 -8.55
CA LYS A 119 3.30 1.16 -9.19
C LYS A 119 3.23 2.29 -8.17
N ARG A 120 3.91 3.38 -8.47
CA ARG A 120 3.89 4.62 -7.68
C ARG A 120 2.89 5.59 -8.30
N MET A 121 2.03 6.17 -7.48
CA MET A 121 1.02 7.13 -7.91
C MET A 121 1.09 8.37 -7.02
N ALA A 122 0.98 9.54 -7.64
CA ALA A 122 0.89 10.81 -6.94
C ALA A 122 -0.35 11.56 -7.42
N ASN A 123 -1.03 12.26 -6.52
CA ASN A 123 -2.22 13.07 -6.79
C ASN A 123 -1.85 14.55 -6.96
#